data_AF-A0A7K2JX76-F1
#
_entry.id   AF-A0A7K2JX76-F1
#
_cell.length_a   1.000
_cell.length_b   1.000
_cell.length_c   1.000
_cell.angle_alpha   90.00
_cell.angle_beta   90.00
_cell.angle_gamma   90.00
#
_symmetry.space_group_name_H-M   'P 1'
#
loop_
_entity.id
_entity.type
_entity.pdbx_description
1 polymer ?
#
loop_
_entity_poly.entity_id
_entity_poly.type
_entity_poly.pdbx_seq_one_letter_code
_entity_poly.pdbx_strand_id
1 'polypeptide(L)'
;MIRIVTRARLAQLENDARTATEQARQTNGAANEAFGRHMLELSAVTDRAERAEAATTEVGALLARAVEELSEAQQELLLKDIEIRRLREDVNRGRREGETLTVLLHYGEPHTVYASREDAYSDTATHGTDPDAVWVPAGERPPSASKWRCEAFIYAAASNGFRRAYMPAPKPIEEAA
;
A
#
# COMPACT_ATOMS: atom_id res chain seq x y z
N MET A 1 3.17 -16.69 -99.34
CA MET A 1 2.53 -17.96 -98.98
C MET A 1 1.10 -17.66 -98.54
N ILE A 2 0.11 -17.94 -99.38
CA ILE A 2 -1.30 -17.65 -99.07
C ILE A 2 -1.90 -18.91 -98.42
N ARG A 3 -2.34 -18.82 -97.16
CA ARG A 3 -3.06 -19.89 -96.48
C ARG A 3 -4.54 -19.81 -96.85
N ILE A 4 -5.04 -20.78 -97.60
CA ILE A 4 -6.47 -20.90 -97.88
C ILE A 4 -7.14 -21.48 -96.64
N VAL A 5 -7.89 -20.66 -95.91
CA VAL A 5 -8.66 -21.09 -94.74
C VAL A 5 -10.05 -21.52 -95.21
N THR A 6 -10.37 -22.79 -94.99
CA THR A 6 -11.72 -23.31 -95.27
C THR A 6 -12.72 -22.74 -94.27
N ARG A 7 -13.97 -22.51 -94.69
CA ARG A 7 -15.08 -22.10 -93.80
C ARG A 7 -15.20 -22.97 -92.54
N ALA A 8 -15.00 -24.28 -92.67
CA ALA A 8 -15.04 -25.22 -91.55
C ALA A 8 -13.99 -24.91 -90.46
N ARG A 9 -12.79 -24.49 -90.86
CA ARG A 9 -11.71 -24.13 -89.92
C ARG A 9 -12.01 -22.83 -89.18
N LEU A 10 -12.61 -21.85 -89.85
CA LEU A 10 -13.07 -20.60 -89.22
C LEU A 10 -14.16 -20.89 -88.17
N ALA A 11 -15.17 -21.68 -88.54
CA ALA A 11 -16.23 -22.08 -87.61
C ALA A 11 -15.69 -22.83 -86.38
N GLN A 12 -14.70 -23.71 -86.56
CA GLN A 12 -14.03 -24.39 -85.46
C GLN A 12 -13.31 -23.39 -84.54
N LEU A 13 -12.51 -22.49 -85.08
CA LEU A 13 -11.77 -21.49 -84.28
C LEU A 13 -12.72 -20.55 -83.52
N GLU A 14 -13.84 -20.15 -84.13
CA GLU A 14 -14.86 -19.34 -83.46
C GLU A 14 -15.55 -20.10 -82.32
N ASN A 15 -15.73 -21.42 -82.47
CA ASN A 15 -16.29 -22.25 -81.42
C ASN A 15 -15.28 -22.47 -80.28
N ASP A 16 -14.02 -22.72 -80.61
CA ASP A 16 -12.92 -22.85 -79.65
C ASP A 16 -12.72 -21.55 -78.87
N ALA A 17 -12.77 -20.39 -79.54
CA ALA A 17 -12.65 -19.08 -78.91
C ALA A 17 -13.83 -18.79 -77.95
N ARG A 18 -15.05 -19.14 -78.34
CA ARG A 18 -16.23 -19.02 -77.46
C ARG A 18 -16.09 -19.93 -76.23
N THR A 19 -15.68 -21.17 -76.44
CA THR A 19 -15.47 -22.14 -75.36
C THR A 19 -14.38 -21.67 -74.39
N ALA A 20 -13.24 -21.19 -74.91
CA ALA A 20 -12.15 -20.68 -74.10
C ALA A 20 -12.56 -19.43 -73.29
N THR A 21 -13.34 -18.53 -73.89
CA THR A 21 -13.86 -17.34 -73.21
C THR A 21 -14.77 -17.72 -72.06
N GLU A 22 -15.66 -18.70 -72.27
CA GLU A 22 -16.59 -19.16 -71.25
C GLU A 22 -15.87 -19.88 -70.11
N GLN A 23 -14.91 -20.75 -70.42
CA GLN A 23 -14.05 -21.39 -69.42
C GLN A 23 -13.26 -20.36 -68.59
N ALA A 24 -12.72 -19.32 -69.24
CA ALA A 24 -12.01 -18.25 -68.54
C ALA A 24 -12.93 -17.48 -67.58
N ARG A 25 -14.18 -17.20 -68.00
CA ARG A 25 -15.16 -16.55 -67.12
C ARG A 25 -15.51 -17.41 -65.92
N GLN A 26 -15.77 -18.69 -66.12
CA GLN A 26 -16.10 -19.62 -65.04
C GLN A 26 -14.93 -19.76 -64.06
N THR A 27 -13.70 -19.90 -64.58
CA THR A 27 -12.49 -20.00 -63.76
C THR A 27 -12.25 -18.72 -62.96
N ASN A 28 -12.40 -17.55 -63.59
CA ASN A 28 -12.27 -16.26 -62.89
C ASN A 28 -13.36 -16.06 -61.84
N GLY A 29 -14.60 -16.49 -62.12
CA GLY A 29 -15.70 -16.45 -61.14
C GLY A 29 -15.38 -17.29 -59.91
N ALA A 30 -15.01 -18.56 -60.11
CA ALA A 30 -14.64 -19.47 -59.04
C ALA A 30 -13.40 -18.97 -58.25
N ALA A 31 -12.41 -18.40 -58.94
CA ALA A 31 -11.24 -17.82 -58.30
C ALA A 31 -11.59 -16.60 -57.45
N ASN A 32 -12.44 -15.69 -57.94
CA ASN A 32 -12.90 -14.52 -57.19
C ASN A 32 -13.73 -14.93 -55.96
N GLU A 33 -14.58 -15.95 -56.07
CA GLU A 33 -15.33 -16.48 -54.93
C GLU A 33 -14.43 -17.12 -53.88
N ALA A 34 -13.43 -17.91 -54.31
CA ALA A 34 -12.44 -18.49 -53.42
C ALA A 34 -11.62 -17.40 -52.72
N PHE A 35 -11.19 -16.38 -53.47
CA PHE A 35 -10.47 -15.24 -52.91
C PHE A 35 -11.33 -14.44 -51.92
N GLY A 36 -12.61 -14.21 -52.25
CA GLY A 36 -13.56 -13.54 -51.35
C GLY A 36 -13.74 -14.29 -50.03
N ARG A 37 -13.90 -15.62 -50.08
CA ARG A 37 -13.95 -16.46 -48.86
C ARG A 37 -12.65 -16.37 -48.06
N HIS A 38 -11.51 -16.46 -48.74
CA HIS A 38 -10.21 -16.37 -48.08
C HIS A 38 -10.00 -15.04 -47.37
N MET A 39 -10.41 -13.92 -47.99
CA MET A 39 -10.33 -12.59 -47.37
C MET A 39 -11.19 -12.49 -46.10
N LEU A 40 -12.39 -13.07 -46.10
CA LEU A 40 -13.26 -13.10 -44.91
C LEU A 40 -12.70 -14.00 -43.80
N GLU A 41 -12.13 -15.14 -44.17
CA GLU A 41 -11.46 -16.03 -43.20
C GLU A 41 -10.24 -15.35 -42.58
N LEU A 42 -9.42 -14.70 -43.41
CA LEU A 42 -8.24 -13.97 -42.96
C LEU A 42 -8.63 -12.82 -42.03
N SER A 43 -9.65 -12.03 -42.38
CA SER A 43 -10.13 -10.95 -41.50
C SER A 43 -10.63 -11.49 -40.16
N ALA A 44 -11.42 -12.58 -40.17
CA ALA A 44 -11.91 -13.18 -38.94
C ALA A 44 -10.80 -13.77 -38.05
N VAL A 45 -9.71 -14.29 -38.64
CA VAL A 45 -8.54 -14.74 -37.90
C VAL A 45 -7.77 -13.57 -37.33
N THR A 46 -7.52 -12.51 -38.11
CA THR A 46 -6.84 -11.30 -37.67
C THR A 46 -7.60 -10.63 -36.52
N ASP A 47 -8.91 -10.43 -36.64
CA ASP A 47 -9.74 -9.84 -35.58
C ASP A 47 -9.67 -10.67 -34.28
N ARG A 48 -9.54 -12.00 -34.41
CA ARG A 48 -9.40 -12.88 -33.24
C ARG A 48 -8.02 -12.74 -32.61
N ALA A 49 -6.97 -12.64 -33.41
CA ALA A 49 -5.59 -12.45 -32.94
C ALA A 49 -5.46 -11.10 -32.21
N GLU A 50 -5.94 -10.00 -32.81
CA GLU A 50 -5.90 -8.67 -32.21
C GLU A 50 -6.63 -8.62 -30.86
N ARG A 51 -7.82 -9.24 -30.77
CA ARG A 51 -8.54 -9.34 -29.49
C ARG A 51 -7.80 -10.18 -28.45
N ALA A 52 -7.13 -11.25 -28.87
CA ALA A 52 -6.33 -12.07 -27.97
C ALA A 52 -5.08 -11.31 -27.45
N GLU A 53 -4.44 -10.52 -28.30
CA GLU A 53 -3.31 -9.66 -27.92
C GLU A 53 -3.73 -8.55 -26.96
N ALA A 54 -4.88 -7.90 -27.23
CA ALA A 54 -5.45 -6.90 -26.33
C ALA A 54 -5.76 -7.50 -24.95
N ALA A 55 -6.44 -8.65 -24.91
CA ALA A 55 -6.73 -9.36 -23.66
C ALA A 55 -5.45 -9.77 -22.91
N THR A 56 -4.42 -10.23 -23.63
CA THR A 56 -3.12 -10.59 -23.03
C THR A 56 -2.44 -9.37 -22.41
N THR A 57 -2.52 -8.21 -23.08
CA THR A 57 -1.98 -6.95 -22.58
C THR A 57 -2.70 -6.49 -21.32
N GLU A 58 -4.03 -6.56 -21.30
CA GLU A 58 -4.85 -6.22 -20.12
C GLU A 58 -4.53 -7.13 -18.93
N VAL A 59 -4.47 -8.46 -19.14
CA VAL A 59 -4.09 -9.43 -18.09
C VAL A 59 -2.67 -9.16 -17.59
N GLY A 60 -1.74 -8.85 -18.49
CA GLY A 60 -0.37 -8.49 -18.13
C GLY A 60 -0.31 -7.26 -17.21
N ALA A 61 -1.10 -6.23 -17.51
CA ALA A 61 -1.18 -5.02 -16.69
C ALA A 61 -1.79 -5.30 -15.31
N LEU A 62 -2.86 -6.11 -15.24
CA LEU A 62 -3.48 -6.51 -13.98
C LEU A 62 -2.51 -7.33 -13.11
N LEU A 63 -1.76 -8.26 -13.72
CA LEU A 63 -0.78 -9.08 -13.01
C LEU A 63 0.36 -8.22 -12.47
N ALA A 64 0.89 -7.29 -13.27
CA ALA A 64 1.96 -6.38 -12.83
C ALA A 64 1.54 -5.58 -11.59
N ARG A 65 0.33 -5.02 -11.62
CA ARG A 65 -0.24 -4.29 -10.48
C ARG A 65 -0.44 -5.18 -9.25
N ALA A 66 -0.98 -6.39 -9.43
CA ALA A 66 -1.18 -7.32 -8.33
C ALA A 66 0.15 -7.73 -7.67
N VAL A 67 1.22 -7.86 -8.45
CA VAL A 67 2.57 -8.16 -7.92
C VAL A 67 3.13 -6.97 -7.14
N GLU A 68 2.92 -5.75 -7.61
CA GLU A 68 3.30 -4.52 -6.89
C GLU A 68 2.58 -4.41 -5.55
N GLU A 69 1.25 -4.53 -5.54
CA GLU A 69 0.42 -4.49 -4.33
C GLU A 69 0.81 -5.60 -3.34
N LEU A 70 1.11 -6.82 -3.83
CA LEU A 70 1.59 -7.92 -2.98
C LEU A 70 2.96 -7.61 -2.37
N SER A 71 3.88 -7.02 -3.13
CA SER A 71 5.21 -6.64 -2.64
C SER A 71 5.11 -5.58 -1.55
N GLU A 72 4.28 -4.56 -1.74
CA GLU A 72 4.03 -3.53 -0.71
C GLU A 72 3.45 -4.14 0.57
N ALA A 73 2.44 -4.99 0.44
CA ALA A 73 1.83 -5.66 1.59
C ALA A 73 2.84 -6.57 2.34
N GLN A 74 3.71 -7.28 1.61
CA GLN A 74 4.78 -8.09 2.20
C GLN A 74 5.80 -7.24 2.95
N GLN A 75 6.19 -6.08 2.41
CA GLN A 75 7.08 -5.15 3.09
C GLN A 75 6.45 -4.60 4.37
N GLU A 76 5.18 -4.21 4.33
CA GLU A 76 4.45 -3.74 5.51
C GLU A 76 4.37 -4.83 6.59
N LEU A 77 4.09 -6.08 6.21
CA LEU A 77 4.07 -7.20 7.14
C LEU A 77 5.43 -7.44 7.80
N LEU A 78 6.53 -7.38 7.03
CA LEU A 78 7.88 -7.51 7.59
C LEU A 78 8.19 -6.41 8.60
N LEU A 79 7.82 -5.17 8.31
CA LEU A 79 8.00 -4.04 9.24
C LEU A 79 7.18 -4.26 10.52
N LYS A 80 5.93 -4.70 10.40
CA LYS A 80 5.07 -5.01 11.55
C LYS A 80 5.63 -6.16 12.38
N ASP A 81 6.16 -7.21 11.76
CA ASP A 81 6.76 -8.35 12.48
C ASP A 81 8.01 -7.95 13.26
N ILE A 82 8.84 -7.07 12.69
CA ILE A 82 10.00 -6.50 13.39
C ILE A 82 9.54 -5.70 14.60
N GLU A 83 8.54 -4.83 14.45
CA GLU A 83 8.03 -4.02 15.54
C GLU A 83 7.38 -4.88 16.63
N ILE A 84 6.58 -5.89 16.25
CA ILE A 84 6.00 -6.84 17.21
C ILE A 84 7.11 -7.57 17.99
N ARG A 85 8.20 -7.96 17.33
CA ARG A 85 9.34 -8.61 18.01
C ARG A 85 9.99 -7.66 19.01
N ARG A 86 10.26 -6.42 18.61
CA ARG A 86 10.81 -5.39 19.49
C ARG A 86 9.91 -5.15 20.70
N LEU A 87 8.61 -4.95 20.48
CA LEU A 87 7.64 -4.73 21.56
C LEU A 87 7.57 -5.93 22.50
N ARG A 88 7.64 -7.16 21.98
CA ARG A 88 7.72 -8.38 22.80
C ARG A 88 9.00 -8.43 23.63
N GLU A 89 10.15 -8.04 23.07
CA GLU A 89 11.40 -7.95 23.82
C GLU A 89 11.33 -6.90 24.93
N ASP A 90 10.73 -5.75 24.65
CA ASP A 90 10.53 -4.69 25.64
C ASP A 90 9.61 -5.13 26.77
N VAL A 91 8.51 -5.83 26.46
CA VAL A 91 7.62 -6.42 27.48
C VAL A 91 8.35 -7.50 28.29
N ASN A 92 9.08 -8.40 27.63
CA ASN A 92 9.79 -9.52 28.27
C ASN A 92 10.96 -9.07 29.14
N ARG A 93 11.60 -7.93 28.83
CA ARG A 93 12.65 -7.34 29.66
C ARG A 93 12.16 -7.06 31.08
N GLY A 94 10.86 -6.86 31.26
CA GLY A 94 10.24 -6.53 32.54
C GLY A 94 10.70 -5.17 33.06
N ARG A 95 10.19 -4.78 34.23
CA ARG A 95 10.60 -3.55 34.90
C ARG A 95 11.94 -3.77 35.59
N ARG A 96 12.90 -2.88 35.36
CA ARG A 96 14.20 -2.92 36.04
C ARG A 96 14.17 -2.04 37.29
N GLU A 97 14.80 -2.52 38.35
CA GLU A 97 14.99 -1.69 39.55
C GLU A 97 15.70 -0.38 39.18
N GLY A 98 15.14 0.74 39.63
CA GLY A 98 15.63 2.07 39.24
C GLY A 98 14.96 2.68 38.01
N GLU A 99 14.14 1.95 37.25
CA GLU A 99 13.38 2.54 36.14
C GLU A 99 12.43 3.61 36.63
N THR A 100 12.46 4.76 35.96
CA THR A 100 11.65 5.92 36.28
C THR A 100 10.42 6.01 35.37
N LEU A 101 9.26 6.27 35.94
CA LEU A 101 8.08 6.74 35.22
C LEU A 101 7.76 8.16 35.68
N THR A 102 7.17 8.96 34.79
CA THR A 102 6.69 10.31 35.11
C THR A 102 5.18 10.31 35.15
N VAL A 103 4.59 10.73 36.27
CA VAL A 103 3.15 10.96 36.37
C VAL A 103 2.89 12.44 36.15
N LEU A 104 2.10 12.75 35.12
CA LEU A 104 1.57 14.10 34.91
C LEU A 104 0.34 14.29 35.79
N LEU A 105 0.34 15.37 36.57
CA LEU A 105 -0.77 15.76 37.43
C LEU A 105 -1.40 17.05 36.93
N HIS A 106 -2.73 17.11 36.97
CA HIS A 106 -3.51 18.32 36.75
C HIS A 106 -4.12 18.77 38.08
N TYR A 107 -3.71 19.93 38.60
CA TYR A 107 -4.11 20.42 39.94
C TYR A 107 -3.91 19.40 41.08
N GLY A 108 -2.89 18.54 40.98
CA GLY A 108 -2.58 17.53 41.99
C GLY A 108 -3.31 16.20 41.82
N GLU A 109 -4.21 16.07 40.85
CA GLU A 109 -4.84 14.79 40.48
C GLU A 109 -4.04 14.10 39.36
N PRO A 110 -3.81 12.78 39.42
CA PRO A 110 -3.13 12.05 38.34
C PRO A 110 -3.92 12.18 37.04
N HIS A 111 -3.25 12.63 35.98
CA HIS A 111 -3.82 12.73 34.64
C HIS A 111 -3.39 11.54 33.77
N THR A 112 -2.08 11.40 33.54
CA THR A 112 -1.51 10.35 32.68
C THR A 112 -0.12 9.93 33.19
N VAL A 113 0.31 8.71 32.85
CA VAL A 113 1.64 8.16 33.19
C VAL A 113 2.46 8.02 31.91
N TYR A 114 3.69 8.51 31.95
CA TYR A 114 4.64 8.54 30.84
C TYR A 114 5.91 7.77 31.19
N ALA A 115 6.56 7.23 30.15
CA ALA A 115 7.85 6.56 30.28
C ALA A 115 8.98 7.56 30.58
N SER A 116 8.89 8.79 30.07
CA SER A 116 9.87 9.85 30.28
C SER A 116 9.21 11.16 30.75
N ARG A 117 10.04 12.10 31.21
CA ARG A 117 9.57 13.44 31.60
C ARG A 117 9.27 14.28 30.37
N GLU A 118 10.05 14.08 29.31
CA GLU A 118 9.95 14.76 28.04
C GLU A 118 8.61 14.48 27.36
N ASP A 119 8.16 13.22 27.37
CA ASP A 119 6.84 12.84 26.84
C ASP A 119 5.71 13.54 27.59
N ALA A 120 5.81 13.62 28.93
CA ALA A 120 4.83 14.33 29.76
C ALA A 120 4.78 15.83 29.45
N TYR A 121 5.94 16.45 29.16
CA TYR A 121 6.00 17.85 28.75
C TYR A 121 5.41 18.06 27.36
N SER A 122 5.74 17.21 26.39
CA SER A 122 5.17 17.30 25.04
C SER A 122 3.65 17.17 25.04
N ASP A 123 3.09 16.29 25.88
CA ASP A 123 1.64 16.13 26.01
C ASP A 123 0.95 17.40 26.55
N THR A 124 1.54 18.07 27.54
CA THR A 124 0.94 19.29 28.10
C THR A 124 0.86 20.45 27.10
N ALA A 125 1.71 20.45 26.06
CA ALA A 125 1.63 21.41 24.96
C ALA A 125 0.34 21.21 24.14
N THR A 126 -0.13 19.96 24.00
CA THR A 126 -1.42 19.66 23.36
C THR A 126 -2.62 20.17 24.18
N HIS A 127 -2.41 20.40 25.49
CA HIS A 127 -3.39 20.96 26.41
C HIS A 127 -3.27 22.49 26.62
N GLY A 128 -2.61 23.18 25.68
CA GLY A 128 -2.54 24.64 25.65
C GLY A 128 -1.54 25.25 26.63
N THR A 129 -0.59 24.45 27.12
CA THR A 129 0.60 24.96 27.84
C THR A 129 1.61 25.44 26.81
N ASP A 130 2.28 26.57 27.08
CA ASP A 130 3.36 27.06 26.22
C ASP A 130 4.48 26.00 26.15
N PRO A 131 4.86 25.51 24.95
CA PRO A 131 5.94 24.54 24.81
C PRO A 131 7.30 25.06 25.30
N ASP A 132 7.48 26.39 25.37
CA ASP A 132 8.69 27.03 25.92
C ASP A 132 8.56 27.34 27.43
N ALA A 133 7.47 26.93 28.07
CA ALA A 133 7.28 27.13 29.50
C ALA A 133 8.41 26.45 30.30
N VAL A 134 9.09 27.24 31.14
CA VAL A 134 10.12 26.72 32.02
C VAL A 134 9.49 25.87 33.12
N TRP A 135 9.64 24.56 33.00
CA TRP A 135 9.23 23.60 34.03
C TRP A 135 10.13 23.73 35.27
N VAL A 136 9.59 24.34 36.32
CA VAL A 136 10.30 24.45 37.60
C VAL A 136 10.12 23.15 38.39
N PRO A 137 11.18 22.62 39.04
CA PRO A 137 11.05 21.50 39.96
C PRO A 137 9.94 21.74 40.97
N ALA A 138 9.17 20.69 41.26
CA ALA A 138 8.11 20.74 42.25
C ALA A 138 8.70 21.01 43.66
N GLY A 139 8.80 22.28 44.02
CA GLY A 139 9.19 22.72 45.36
C GLY A 139 8.06 22.54 46.38
N GLU A 140 8.05 23.36 47.43
CA GLU A 140 7.12 23.27 48.57
C GLU A 140 5.67 23.73 48.28
N ARG A 141 5.37 24.17 47.05
CA ARG A 141 4.03 24.66 46.71
C ARG A 141 2.99 23.53 46.78
N PRO A 142 1.77 23.81 47.28
CA PRO A 142 0.69 22.84 47.31
C PRO A 142 0.41 22.29 45.90
N PRO A 143 0.14 20.99 45.73
CA PRO A 143 -0.18 20.40 44.42
C PRO A 143 -1.34 21.09 43.69
N SER A 144 -2.32 21.60 44.44
CA SER A 144 -3.46 22.36 43.93
C SER A 144 -3.11 23.76 43.39
N ALA A 145 -1.92 24.29 43.72
CA ALA A 145 -1.45 25.59 43.27
C ALA A 145 -0.75 25.54 41.90
N SER A 146 -0.55 24.35 41.33
CA SER A 146 0.07 24.14 40.02
C SER A 146 -0.92 23.48 39.07
N LYS A 147 -1.24 24.14 37.96
CA LYS A 147 -2.13 23.59 36.93
C LYS A 147 -1.59 22.28 36.37
N TRP A 148 -0.31 22.25 36.00
CA TRP A 148 0.38 21.04 35.54
C TRP A 148 1.63 20.79 36.38
N ARG A 149 1.89 19.53 36.71
CA ARG A 149 3.05 19.10 37.50
C ARG A 149 3.48 17.71 37.09
N CYS A 150 4.78 17.51 36.90
CA CYS A 150 5.34 16.18 36.65
C CYS A 150 6.01 15.64 37.91
N GLU A 151 5.71 14.40 38.27
CA GLU A 151 6.36 13.70 39.37
C GLU A 151 7.02 12.41 38.90
N ALA A 152 8.31 12.26 39.23
CA ALA A 152 9.07 11.07 38.93
C ALA A 152 8.85 9.99 40.00
N PHE A 153 8.64 8.77 39.55
CA PHE A 153 8.48 7.57 40.37
C PHE A 153 9.48 6.51 39.93
N ILE A 154 10.13 5.84 40.88
CA ILE A 154 11.14 4.81 40.64
C ILE A 154 10.54 3.45 40.98
N TYR A 155 10.71 2.47 40.08
CA TYR A 155 10.35 1.08 40.35
C TYR A 155 11.27 0.51 41.44
N ALA A 156 10.65 0.05 42.53
CA ALA A 156 11.30 -0.61 43.64
C ALA A 156 10.94 -2.09 43.62
N ALA A 157 11.93 -2.93 43.29
CA ALA A 157 11.72 -4.37 43.14
C ALA A 157 11.26 -5.01 44.46
N ALA A 158 11.79 -4.54 45.58
CA ALA A 158 11.48 -5.03 46.93
C ALA A 158 9.99 -4.91 47.32
N SER A 159 9.26 -3.93 46.77
CA SER A 159 7.82 -3.74 47.04
C SER A 159 6.93 -4.11 45.85
N ASN A 160 7.52 -4.57 44.74
CA ASN A 160 6.85 -4.75 43.45
C ASN A 160 5.99 -3.53 43.06
N GLY A 161 6.50 -2.33 43.33
CA GLY A 161 5.73 -1.10 43.20
C GLY A 161 6.62 0.10 42.85
N PHE A 162 5.98 1.26 42.69
CA PHE A 162 6.68 2.51 42.41
C PHE A 162 6.70 3.38 43.67
N ARG A 163 7.84 4.03 43.93
CA ARG A 163 7.97 5.05 44.98
C ARG A 163 8.35 6.39 44.36
N ARG A 164 7.96 7.51 44.98
CA ARG A 164 8.39 8.83 44.50
C ARG A 164 9.91 8.92 44.51
N ALA A 165 10.48 9.42 43.41
CA ALA A 165 11.92 9.63 43.27
C ALA A 165 12.43 10.68 44.29
N TYR A 166 11.61 11.70 44.53
CA TYR A 166 11.88 12.78 45.48
C TYR A 166 10.80 12.80 46.55
N MET A 167 11.20 12.56 47.79
CA MET A 167 10.33 12.75 48.96
C MET A 167 10.34 14.23 49.35
N PRO A 168 9.19 14.88 49.52
CA PRO A 168 9.15 16.23 50.07
C PRO A 168 9.69 16.21 51.51
N ALA A 169 10.38 17.28 51.91
CA ALA A 169 10.87 17.43 53.28
C ALA A 169 9.69 17.30 54.27
N PRO A 170 9.86 16.56 55.37
CA PRO A 170 8.82 16.46 56.38
C PRO A 170 8.52 17.85 56.93
N LYS A 171 7.25 18.28 56.85
CA LYS A 171 6.81 19.48 57.56
C LYS A 171 6.82 19.16 59.06
N PRO A 172 7.41 20.00 59.93
CA PRO A 172 7.21 19.86 61.36
C PRO A 172 5.72 19.93 61.63
N ILE A 173 5.20 18.93 62.34
CA ILE A 173 3.84 18.98 62.87
C ILE A 173 3.92 20.02 63.97
N GLU A 174 3.45 21.24 63.71
CA GLU A 174 3.19 22.19 64.79
C GLU A 174 2.16 21.52 65.72
N GLU A 175 2.59 21.22 66.94
CA GLU A 175 1.72 20.74 68.00
C GLU A 175 0.57 21.73 68.15
N ALA A 176 -0.66 21.23 67.99
CA ALA A 176 -1.85 22.02 68.21
C ALA A 176 -1.89 22.47 69.68
N ALA A 177 -1.80 23.79 69.89
CA ALA A 177 -2.09 24.46 71.16
C ALA A 177 -3.58 24.79 71.28
#